data_AF-A0A7J9R5Z0-F1
#
_entry.id   AF-A0A7J9R5Z0-F1
#
_cell.length_a   1.000
_cell.length_b   1.000
_cell.length_c   1.000
_cell.angle_alpha   90.00
_cell.angle_beta   90.00
_cell.angle_gamma   90.00
#
_symmetry.space_group_name_H-M   'P 1'
#
loop_
_entity.id
_entity.type
_entity.pdbx_description
1 polymer ?
#
loop_
_entity_poly.entity_id
_entity_poly.type
_entity_poly.pdbx_seq_one_letter_code
_entity_poly.pdbx_strand_id
1 'polypeptide(L)'
;MSDATGLVNRFDIETSGHAFEVTTTSNFDVPEIDFDAEQKKLTFQIVSSLENNLGEIIIPKGLLSGNFTFYLNGEEHFPDVKSNERIAFITLNFTGSGNNQVDVFATNHLEGLEEIPVEEIIIDDTDQQMPGGGCLIATATYDSELAPQVQQLRELRDNKLLQTEAGSAFVESFNGFYYSFSPMIADYERENPLFKESIKLAITPMISSLSILNYVDMDSEIEVIGYGSSIILLNLGMYFAVPALIAMRVYRF
;
A
#
# COMPACT_ATOMS: atom_id res chain seq x y z
N MET A 1 -19.44 -26.56 -13.77
CA MET A 1 -20.27 -25.86 -12.76
C MET A 1 -19.70 -24.46 -12.68
N SER A 2 -20.57 -23.45 -12.77
CA SER A 2 -20.36 -22.11 -13.35
C SER A 2 -19.02 -21.42 -13.03
N ASP A 3 -18.12 -21.44 -14.01
CA ASP A 3 -16.85 -20.71 -14.04
C ASP A 3 -17.09 -19.32 -14.65
N ALA A 4 -17.94 -18.53 -13.98
CA ALA A 4 -18.18 -17.14 -14.34
C ALA A 4 -17.22 -16.29 -13.52
N THR A 5 -16.19 -15.76 -14.16
CA THR A 5 -15.26 -14.81 -13.55
C THR A 5 -16.03 -13.57 -13.11
N GLY A 6 -16.34 -13.49 -11.81
CA GLY A 6 -16.91 -12.29 -11.18
C GLY A 6 -15.90 -11.14 -11.19
N LEU A 7 -16.39 -9.91 -11.17
CA LEU A 7 -15.60 -8.72 -10.91
C LEU A 7 -15.07 -8.82 -9.47
N VAL A 8 -13.75 -8.74 -9.33
CA VAL A 8 -13.10 -8.79 -8.02
C VAL A 8 -12.69 -7.38 -7.62
N ASN A 9 -13.20 -6.89 -6.50
CA ASN A 9 -12.75 -5.63 -5.90
C ASN A 9 -12.12 -5.91 -4.54
N ARG A 10 -11.06 -5.17 -4.22
CA ARG A 10 -10.30 -5.27 -2.97
C ARG A 10 -10.27 -3.90 -2.34
N PHE A 11 -10.58 -3.83 -1.05
CA PHE A 11 -10.65 -2.59 -0.31
C PHE A 11 -9.89 -2.74 0.99
N ASP A 12 -8.94 -1.86 1.22
CA ASP A 12 -8.18 -1.82 2.47
C ASP A 12 -8.89 -0.89 3.45
N ILE A 13 -9.30 -1.45 4.59
CA ILE A 13 -9.91 -0.71 5.70
C ILE A 13 -8.87 -0.53 6.79
N GLU A 14 -8.51 0.72 7.05
CA GLU A 14 -7.59 1.11 8.12
C GLU A 14 -8.36 1.56 9.36
N THR A 15 -8.09 0.94 10.50
CA THR A 15 -8.71 1.31 11.78
C THR A 15 -7.84 0.91 12.96
N SER A 16 -7.73 1.80 13.96
CA SER A 16 -6.90 1.63 15.16
C SER A 16 -5.47 1.15 14.88
N GLY A 17 -4.84 1.65 13.81
CA GLY A 17 -3.47 1.28 13.42
C GLY A 17 -3.32 -0.08 12.75
N HIS A 18 -4.43 -0.74 12.39
CA HIS A 18 -4.45 -2.01 11.67
C HIS A 18 -5.12 -1.86 10.30
N ALA A 19 -4.58 -2.54 9.28
CA ALA A 19 -5.14 -2.60 7.94
C ALA A 19 -5.79 -3.97 7.68
N PHE A 20 -6.99 -3.97 7.10
CA PHE A 20 -7.77 -5.16 6.81
C PHE A 20 -8.28 -5.16 5.37
N GLU A 21 -7.92 -6.17 4.59
CA GLU A 21 -8.42 -6.33 3.22
C GLU A 21 -9.83 -6.95 3.22
N VAL A 22 -10.82 -6.17 2.78
CA VAL A 22 -12.17 -6.65 2.45
C VAL A 22 -12.22 -6.93 0.95
N THR A 23 -12.58 -8.15 0.56
CA THR A 23 -12.66 -8.54 -0.85
C THR A 23 -14.11 -8.80 -1.26
N THR A 24 -14.50 -8.34 -2.44
CA THR A 24 -15.77 -8.71 -3.07
C THR A 24 -15.53 -9.43 -4.40
N THR A 25 -16.38 -10.39 -4.74
CA THR A 25 -16.40 -11.06 -6.04
C THR A 25 -17.84 -11.16 -6.53
N SER A 26 -18.22 -10.42 -7.57
CA SER A 26 -19.62 -10.22 -7.93
C SER A 26 -19.88 -10.06 -9.42
N ASN A 27 -21.15 -10.18 -9.83
CA ASN A 27 -21.60 -9.80 -11.17
C ASN A 27 -22.03 -8.31 -11.28
N PHE A 28 -21.77 -7.53 -10.25
CA PHE A 28 -22.01 -6.08 -10.13
C PHE A 28 -20.71 -5.38 -9.73
N ASP A 29 -20.66 -4.07 -9.97
CA ASP A 29 -19.52 -3.24 -9.58
C ASP A 29 -19.69 -2.70 -8.14
N VAL A 30 -18.57 -2.50 -7.46
CA VAL A 30 -18.52 -1.93 -6.11
C VAL A 30 -17.52 -0.78 -6.16
N PRO A 31 -17.92 0.43 -6.56
CA PRO A 31 -16.99 1.54 -6.71
C PRO A 31 -16.38 2.02 -5.38
N GLU A 32 -17.09 1.87 -4.27
CA GLU A 32 -16.70 2.46 -2.99
C GLU A 32 -17.23 1.64 -1.82
N ILE A 33 -16.43 1.60 -0.75
CA ILE A 33 -16.86 1.14 0.57
C ILE A 33 -16.50 2.18 1.62
N ASP A 34 -17.32 2.26 2.67
CA ASP A 34 -17.11 3.15 3.81
C ASP A 34 -17.17 2.35 5.12
N PHE A 35 -16.30 2.68 6.07
CA PHE A 35 -16.21 1.99 7.35
C PHE A 35 -16.38 2.96 8.52
N ASP A 36 -17.36 2.70 9.37
CA ASP A 36 -17.61 3.44 10.61
C ASP A 36 -17.27 2.54 11.81
N ALA A 37 -16.17 2.86 12.49
CA ALA A 37 -15.68 2.11 13.65
C ALA A 37 -16.58 2.24 14.89
N GLU A 38 -17.23 3.39 15.08
CA GLU A 38 -18.14 3.62 16.23
C GLU A 38 -19.41 2.79 16.08
N GLN A 39 -19.96 2.74 14.86
CA GLN A 39 -21.14 1.97 14.52
C GLN A 39 -20.84 0.51 14.18
N LYS A 40 -19.56 0.15 14.03
CA LYS A 40 -19.09 -1.18 13.61
C LYS A 40 -19.74 -1.59 12.29
N LYS A 41 -19.76 -0.65 11.35
CA LYS A 41 -20.55 -0.69 10.12
C LYS A 41 -19.65 -0.63 8.90
N LEU A 42 -19.84 -1.54 7.95
CA LEU A 42 -19.34 -1.45 6.58
C LEU A 42 -20.48 -1.10 5.63
N THR A 43 -20.30 -0.08 4.80
CA THR A 43 -21.25 0.36 3.78
C THR A 43 -20.66 0.08 2.40
N PHE A 44 -21.35 -0.68 1.56
CA PHE A 44 -20.94 -0.99 0.19
C PHE A 44 -21.83 -0.23 -0.78
N GLN A 45 -21.24 0.62 -1.62
CA GLN A 45 -21.93 1.22 -2.76
C GLN A 45 -21.81 0.27 -3.95
N ILE A 46 -22.95 -0.18 -4.48
CA ILE A 46 -23.04 -1.18 -5.54
C ILE A 46 -23.69 -0.57 -6.77
N VAL A 47 -23.10 -0.82 -7.95
CA VAL A 47 -23.69 -0.45 -9.24
C VAL A 47 -24.01 -1.72 -10.03
N SER A 48 -25.30 -2.04 -10.13
CA SER A 48 -25.82 -3.23 -10.78
C SER A 48 -26.30 -2.96 -12.19
N SER A 49 -25.70 -3.63 -13.18
CA SER A 49 -26.18 -3.59 -14.58
C SER A 49 -27.25 -4.65 -14.89
N LEU A 50 -27.49 -5.56 -13.95
CA LEU A 50 -28.41 -6.69 -14.11
C LEU A 50 -29.52 -6.62 -13.04
N GLU A 51 -30.66 -7.25 -13.34
CA GLU A 51 -31.76 -7.36 -12.38
C GLU A 51 -31.46 -8.36 -11.26
N ASN A 52 -30.77 -9.46 -11.56
CA ASN A 52 -30.40 -10.47 -10.57
C ASN A 52 -28.90 -10.35 -10.24
N ASN A 53 -28.60 -10.09 -8.99
CA ASN A 53 -27.25 -9.82 -8.51
C ASN A 53 -26.79 -10.92 -7.57
N LEU A 54 -25.55 -11.37 -7.76
CA LEU A 54 -24.88 -12.35 -6.91
C LEU A 54 -23.46 -11.84 -6.65
N GLY A 55 -23.12 -11.79 -5.37
CA GLY A 55 -21.78 -11.40 -4.93
C GLY A 55 -21.35 -12.19 -3.71
N GLU A 56 -20.05 -12.36 -3.59
CA GLU A 56 -19.37 -12.89 -2.42
C GLU A 56 -18.60 -11.75 -1.77
N ILE A 57 -18.68 -11.63 -0.45
CA ILE A 57 -17.97 -10.63 0.35
C ILE A 57 -17.16 -11.37 1.41
N ILE A 58 -15.88 -11.02 1.53
CA ILE A 58 -14.95 -11.58 2.51
C ILE A 58 -14.54 -10.46 3.46
N ILE A 59 -14.90 -10.59 4.73
CA ILE A 59 -14.58 -9.63 5.79
C ILE A 59 -13.64 -10.30 6.80
N PRO A 60 -12.44 -9.76 7.07
CA PRO A 60 -11.56 -10.28 8.12
C PRO A 60 -12.21 -10.19 9.51
N LYS A 61 -12.12 -11.26 10.31
CA LYS A 61 -12.62 -11.29 11.70
C LYS A 61 -11.84 -10.36 12.63
N GLY A 62 -10.61 -10.00 12.26
CA GLY A 62 -9.87 -8.97 12.97
C GLY A 62 -10.48 -7.57 12.79
N LEU A 63 -11.21 -7.31 11.69
CA LEU A 63 -11.90 -6.04 11.46
C LEU A 63 -13.27 -6.04 12.15
N LEU A 64 -14.17 -6.93 11.71
CA LEU A 64 -15.52 -7.07 12.24
C LEU A 64 -15.82 -8.53 12.59
N SER A 65 -16.37 -8.75 13.77
CA SER A 65 -16.62 -10.10 14.29
C SER A 65 -17.90 -10.21 15.12
N GLY A 66 -18.13 -11.41 15.62
CA GLY A 66 -19.40 -11.82 16.24
C GLY A 66 -20.53 -11.97 15.22
N ASN A 67 -21.72 -11.44 15.55
CA ASN A 67 -22.92 -11.53 14.73
C ASN A 67 -22.98 -10.38 13.73
N PHE A 68 -23.49 -10.67 12.53
CA PHE A 68 -23.68 -9.68 11.49
C PHE A 68 -25.17 -9.45 11.20
N THR A 69 -25.52 -8.19 10.97
CA THR A 69 -26.84 -7.75 10.47
C THR A 69 -26.64 -7.01 9.16
N PHE A 70 -27.49 -7.28 8.16
CA PHE A 70 -27.35 -6.70 6.83
C PHE A 70 -28.59 -5.88 6.48
N TYR A 71 -28.38 -4.76 5.78
CA TYR A 71 -29.46 -4.00 5.18
C TYR A 71 -29.14 -3.76 3.71
N LEU A 72 -30.12 -3.91 2.84
CA LEU A 72 -30.06 -3.54 1.43
C LEU A 72 -31.00 -2.37 1.20
N ASN A 73 -30.48 -1.24 0.75
CA ASN A 73 -31.23 0.00 0.51
C ASN A 73 -32.08 0.43 1.73
N GLY A 74 -31.58 0.16 2.95
CA GLY A 74 -32.26 0.46 4.21
C GLY A 74 -33.27 -0.58 4.70
N GLU A 75 -33.52 -1.66 3.95
CA GLU A 75 -34.36 -2.79 4.37
C GLU A 75 -33.51 -3.96 4.86
N GLU A 76 -33.91 -4.62 5.95
CA GLU A 76 -33.15 -5.73 6.52
C GLU A 76 -33.03 -6.91 5.52
N HIS A 77 -31.83 -7.46 5.41
CA HIS A 77 -31.48 -8.51 4.47
C HIS A 77 -30.77 -9.68 5.19
N PHE A 78 -30.97 -10.90 4.70
CA PHE A 78 -30.49 -12.11 5.35
C PHE A 78 -29.64 -12.97 4.39
N PRO A 79 -28.41 -12.55 4.08
CA PRO A 79 -27.51 -13.32 3.22
C PRO A 79 -27.02 -14.60 3.90
N ASP A 80 -26.48 -15.55 3.12
CA ASP A 80 -25.82 -16.74 3.70
C ASP A 80 -24.44 -16.32 4.23
N VAL A 81 -24.19 -16.54 5.52
CA VAL A 81 -22.94 -16.15 6.18
C VAL A 81 -22.24 -17.40 6.71
N LYS A 82 -21.02 -17.64 6.23
CA LYS A 82 -20.12 -18.69 6.72
C LYS A 82 -18.92 -18.02 7.36
N SER A 83 -18.65 -18.33 8.62
CA SER A 83 -17.48 -17.78 9.32
C SER A 83 -16.52 -18.89 9.70
N ASN A 84 -15.23 -18.57 9.71
CA ASN A 84 -14.19 -19.34 10.38
C ASN A 84 -13.41 -18.43 11.35
N GLU A 85 -12.28 -18.89 11.88
CA GLU A 85 -11.47 -18.13 12.84
C GLU A 85 -10.84 -16.85 12.24
N ARG A 86 -10.74 -16.75 10.91
CA ARG A 86 -10.02 -15.65 10.22
C ARG A 86 -10.94 -14.71 9.46
N ILE A 87 -12.00 -15.23 8.83
CA ILE A 87 -12.86 -14.46 7.92
C ILE A 87 -14.33 -14.79 8.14
N ALA A 88 -15.18 -13.81 7.84
CA ALA A 88 -16.57 -14.01 7.48
C ALA A 88 -16.70 -13.98 5.96
N PHE A 89 -17.31 -15.03 5.41
CA PHE A 89 -17.64 -15.18 4.00
C PHE A 89 -19.15 -15.03 3.85
N ILE A 90 -19.58 -14.03 3.10
CA ILE A 90 -20.99 -13.67 2.92
C ILE A 90 -21.36 -13.88 1.45
N THR A 91 -22.42 -14.63 1.20
CA THR A 91 -23.02 -14.75 -0.13
C THR A 91 -24.26 -13.86 -0.20
N LEU A 92 -24.15 -12.76 -0.94
CA LEU A 92 -25.17 -11.76 -1.15
C LEU A 92 -25.94 -12.06 -2.44
N ASN A 93 -27.26 -12.13 -2.36
CA ASN A 93 -28.14 -12.27 -3.53
C ASN A 93 -29.31 -11.29 -3.40
N PHE A 94 -29.51 -10.45 -4.41
CA PHE A 94 -30.61 -9.50 -4.42
C PHE A 94 -31.09 -9.17 -5.83
N THR A 95 -32.31 -8.66 -5.91
CA THR A 95 -32.91 -8.17 -7.15
C THR A 95 -32.94 -6.64 -7.19
N GLY A 96 -32.44 -6.04 -8.27
CA GLY A 96 -32.45 -4.59 -8.47
C GLY A 96 -31.33 -4.10 -9.40
N SER A 97 -31.60 -3.08 -10.21
CA SER A 97 -30.62 -2.48 -11.12
C SER A 97 -30.30 -1.04 -10.74
N GLY A 98 -29.14 -0.54 -11.15
CA GLY A 98 -28.66 0.80 -10.82
C GLY A 98 -27.89 0.82 -9.50
N ASN A 99 -27.98 1.93 -8.78
CA ASN A 99 -27.25 2.12 -7.53
C ASN A 99 -28.00 1.44 -6.38
N ASN A 100 -27.28 0.60 -5.65
CA ASN A 100 -27.74 -0.07 -4.45
C ASN A 100 -26.73 0.16 -3.32
N GLN A 101 -27.19 0.14 -2.09
CA GLN A 101 -26.36 0.26 -0.90
C GLN A 101 -26.56 -0.96 -0.02
N VAL A 102 -25.47 -1.59 0.41
CA VAL A 102 -25.50 -2.67 1.39
C VAL A 102 -24.77 -2.23 2.65
N ASP A 103 -25.47 -2.23 3.77
CA ASP A 103 -24.91 -1.95 5.08
C ASP A 103 -24.72 -3.25 5.86
N VAL A 104 -23.55 -3.43 6.46
CA VAL A 104 -23.19 -4.59 7.27
C VAL A 104 -22.78 -4.11 8.65
N PHE A 105 -23.56 -4.46 9.66
CA PHE A 105 -23.26 -4.17 11.06
C PHE A 105 -22.70 -5.42 11.73
N ALA A 106 -21.70 -5.26 12.59
CA ALA A 106 -21.22 -6.35 13.44
C ALA A 106 -21.31 -6.02 14.93
N THR A 107 -21.33 -7.05 15.76
CA THR A 107 -21.35 -6.86 17.23
C THR A 107 -20.01 -6.38 17.78
N ASN A 108 -18.90 -6.84 17.19
CA ASN A 108 -17.54 -6.62 17.66
C ASN A 108 -16.69 -5.99 16.55
N HIS A 109 -15.71 -5.19 16.98
CA HIS A 109 -14.68 -4.55 16.17
C HIS A 109 -13.34 -4.83 16.85
N LEU A 110 -12.29 -5.20 16.10
CA LEU A 110 -10.94 -5.48 16.62
C LEU A 110 -10.85 -6.61 17.66
N GLU A 111 -11.52 -7.74 17.41
CA GLU A 111 -11.47 -8.88 18.33
C GLU A 111 -10.14 -9.64 18.23
N GLY A 112 -9.34 -9.62 19.31
CA GLY A 112 -8.04 -10.30 19.39
C GLY A 112 -6.82 -9.40 19.16
N LEU A 113 -7.03 -8.08 19.04
CA LEU A 113 -5.98 -7.07 18.96
C LEU A 113 -6.18 -6.08 20.11
N GLU A 114 -5.13 -5.77 20.87
CA GLU A 114 -5.19 -4.75 21.91
C GLU A 114 -5.22 -3.37 21.24
N GLU A 115 -6.19 -2.53 21.60
CA GLU A 115 -6.18 -1.10 21.25
C GLU A 115 -4.87 -0.50 21.76
N ILE A 116 -4.02 -0.03 20.85
CA ILE A 116 -2.83 0.73 21.22
C ILE A 116 -3.34 2.06 21.81
N PRO A 117 -3.09 2.37 23.10
CA PRO A 117 -3.53 3.63 23.68
C PRO A 117 -2.77 4.75 22.98
N VAL A 118 -3.51 5.59 22.26
CA VAL A 118 -2.98 6.76 21.56
C VAL A 118 -2.63 7.81 22.63
N GLU A 119 -1.37 7.87 23.03
CA GLU A 119 -0.81 9.10 23.58
C GLU A 119 -0.72 10.09 22.41
N GLU A 120 -1.47 11.18 22.49
CA GLU A 120 -1.63 12.21 21.46
C GLU A 120 -0.28 12.90 21.19
N ILE A 121 0.52 12.31 20.31
CA ILE A 121 1.55 13.02 19.55
C ILE A 121 0.84 13.43 18.27
N ILE A 122 0.55 14.72 18.13
CA ILE A 122 0.15 15.30 16.85
C ILE A 122 1.37 15.16 15.93
N ILE A 123 1.44 14.03 15.25
CA ILE A 123 2.22 13.87 14.03
C ILE A 123 1.20 14.13 12.93
N ASP A 124 1.43 15.21 12.18
CA ASP A 124 0.78 15.48 10.92
C ASP A 124 1.18 14.37 9.94
N ASP A 125 0.50 13.22 10.04
CA ASP A 125 0.76 12.02 9.23
C ASP A 125 -0.39 11.85 8.24
N THR A 126 -0.44 12.79 7.30
CA THR A 126 -0.94 12.49 5.96
C THR A 126 0.13 11.69 5.22
N ASP A 127 0.35 10.44 5.59
CA ASP A 127 0.95 9.46 4.67
C ASP A 127 0.04 8.24 4.67
N GLN A 128 -0.99 8.33 3.83
CA GLN A 128 -1.85 7.21 3.51
C GLN A 128 -0.97 6.04 3.09
N GLN A 129 -1.08 4.92 3.78
CA GLN A 129 -0.47 3.68 3.33
C GLN A 129 -1.33 3.05 2.22
N MET A 130 -1.54 3.82 1.15
CA MET A 130 -1.78 3.24 -0.16
C MET A 130 -0.64 2.27 -0.50
N PRO A 131 -0.86 1.27 -1.36
CA PRO A 131 0.21 0.52 -2.00
C PRO A 131 1.04 1.46 -2.88
N GLY A 132 1.92 2.26 -2.27
CA GLY A 132 2.52 3.43 -2.92
C GLY A 132 3.37 4.40 -2.08
N GLY A 133 3.55 4.18 -0.76
CA GLY A 133 4.35 5.10 0.08
C GLY A 133 5.71 4.57 0.58
N GLY A 134 5.84 3.25 0.79
CA GLY A 134 7.02 2.66 1.44
C GLY A 134 8.22 2.36 0.54
N CYS A 135 9.43 2.52 1.06
CA CYS A 135 10.66 2.05 0.42
C CYS A 135 10.78 0.50 0.49
N LEU A 136 9.94 -0.23 -0.26
CA LEU A 136 9.80 -1.70 -0.22
C LEU A 136 11.13 -2.45 -0.44
N ILE A 137 11.87 -2.09 -1.48
CA ILE A 137 13.18 -2.71 -1.80
C ILE A 137 14.16 -2.46 -0.65
N ALA A 138 14.31 -1.22 -0.22
CA ALA A 138 15.24 -0.88 0.87
C ALA A 138 14.84 -1.58 2.19
N THR A 139 13.55 -1.69 2.46
CA THR A 139 13.03 -2.40 3.64
C THR A 139 13.36 -3.89 3.58
N ALA A 140 13.17 -4.54 2.42
CA ALA A 140 13.55 -5.93 2.23
C ALA A 140 15.07 -6.14 2.32
N THR A 141 15.86 -5.19 1.80
CA THR A 141 17.32 -5.22 1.86
C THR A 141 17.88 -5.07 3.27
N TYR A 142 17.31 -4.17 4.09
CA TYR A 142 17.80 -3.83 5.44
C TYR A 142 16.99 -4.45 6.59
N ASP A 143 16.07 -5.36 6.28
CA ASP A 143 15.25 -6.14 7.23
C ASP A 143 14.29 -5.33 8.11
N SER A 144 14.22 -4.01 7.94
CA SER A 144 13.39 -3.16 8.78
C SER A 144 13.07 -1.85 8.09
N GLU A 145 11.82 -1.41 8.23
CA GLU A 145 11.41 -0.06 7.88
C GLU A 145 12.08 0.99 8.78
N LEU A 146 12.44 0.60 10.00
CA LEU A 146 13.16 1.43 10.97
C LEU A 146 14.68 1.38 10.78
N ALA A 147 15.17 0.71 9.74
CA ALA A 147 16.59 0.70 9.45
C ALA A 147 17.07 2.15 9.14
N PRO A 148 18.25 2.56 9.64
CA PRO A 148 18.75 3.92 9.43
C PRO A 148 18.81 4.34 7.96
N GLN A 149 19.10 3.39 7.06
CA GLN A 149 19.15 3.62 5.61
C GLN A 149 17.77 3.93 5.03
N VAL A 150 16.72 3.28 5.54
CA VAL A 150 15.34 3.51 5.10
C VAL A 150 14.82 4.84 5.64
N GLN A 151 15.10 5.12 6.91
CA GLN A 151 14.72 6.38 7.57
C GLN A 151 15.37 7.59 6.88
N GLN A 152 16.64 7.49 6.49
CA GLN A 152 17.33 8.55 5.73
C GLN A 152 16.62 8.90 4.41
N LEU A 153 16.06 7.90 3.72
CA LEU A 153 15.33 8.11 2.48
C LEU A 153 13.97 8.77 2.74
N ARG A 154 13.28 8.37 3.81
CA ARG A 154 12.02 8.99 4.24
C ARG A 154 12.23 10.45 4.64
N GLU A 155 13.22 10.72 5.49
CA GLU A 155 13.58 12.08 5.89
C GLU A 155 13.93 12.97 4.69
N LEU A 156 14.67 12.45 3.70
CA LEU A 156 14.99 13.19 2.48
C LEU A 156 13.73 13.49 1.66
N ARG A 157 12.86 12.50 1.48
CA ARG A 157 11.59 12.64 0.77
C ARG A 157 10.73 13.72 1.44
N ASP A 158 10.48 13.56 2.72
CA ASP A 158 9.46 14.31 3.46
C ASP A 158 9.93 15.73 3.78
N ASN A 159 11.16 15.87 4.26
CA ASN A 159 11.67 17.15 4.75
C ASN A 159 12.35 18.00 3.66
N LYS A 160 12.65 17.43 2.49
CA LYS A 160 13.36 18.17 1.43
C LYS A 160 12.66 18.10 0.08
N LEU A 161 12.34 16.92 -0.43
CA LEU A 161 11.77 16.79 -1.78
C LEU A 161 10.32 17.29 -1.83
N LEU A 162 9.47 16.83 -0.92
CA LEU A 162 8.04 17.19 -0.88
C LEU A 162 7.80 18.66 -0.49
N GLN A 163 8.81 19.35 0.05
CA GLN A 163 8.74 20.77 0.38
C GLN A 163 8.84 21.68 -0.86
N THR A 164 9.08 21.12 -2.05
CA THR A 164 9.22 21.88 -3.31
C THR A 164 8.37 21.28 -4.43
N GLU A 165 7.91 22.12 -5.36
CA GLU A 165 7.10 21.67 -6.51
C GLU A 165 7.89 20.69 -7.40
N ALA A 166 9.15 21.03 -7.69
CA ALA A 166 10.02 20.18 -8.50
C ALA A 166 10.32 18.82 -7.86
N GLY A 167 10.55 18.79 -6.54
CA GLY A 167 10.80 17.55 -5.81
C GLY A 167 9.55 16.68 -5.69
N SER A 168 8.39 17.28 -5.43
CA SER A 168 7.09 16.58 -5.39
C SER A 168 6.75 15.93 -6.73
N ALA A 169 6.88 16.67 -7.83
CA ALA A 169 6.65 16.13 -9.18
C ALA A 169 7.61 14.99 -9.53
N PHE A 170 8.87 15.06 -9.08
CA PHE A 170 9.83 13.96 -9.24
C PHE A 170 9.40 12.72 -8.44
N VAL A 171 9.03 12.87 -7.17
CA VAL A 171 8.59 11.77 -6.30
C VAL A 171 7.33 11.10 -6.87
N GLU A 172 6.35 11.88 -7.33
CA GLU A 172 5.13 11.35 -7.95
C GLU A 172 5.45 10.49 -9.18
N SER A 173 6.27 11.02 -10.10
CA SER A 173 6.68 10.28 -11.29
C SER A 173 7.51 9.04 -10.95
N PHE A 174 8.43 9.16 -10.00
CA PHE A 174 9.26 8.06 -9.52
C PHE A 174 8.41 6.96 -8.90
N ASN A 175 7.45 7.30 -8.04
CA ASN A 175 6.58 6.35 -7.35
C ASN A 175 5.81 5.48 -8.35
N GLY A 176 5.21 6.09 -9.38
CA GLY A 176 4.48 5.34 -10.41
C GLY A 176 5.33 4.25 -11.08
N PHE A 177 6.60 4.56 -11.36
CA PHE A 177 7.55 3.57 -11.89
C PHE A 177 8.00 2.58 -10.81
N TYR A 178 8.39 3.06 -9.63
CA TYR A 178 8.94 2.26 -8.54
C TYR A 178 7.98 1.19 -8.03
N TYR A 179 6.71 1.52 -7.80
CA TYR A 179 5.72 0.56 -7.30
C TYR A 179 5.24 -0.44 -8.35
N SER A 180 5.51 -0.19 -9.64
CA SER A 180 5.19 -1.16 -10.69
C SER A 180 6.02 -2.45 -10.63
N PHE A 181 7.19 -2.42 -9.99
CA PHE A 181 8.10 -3.58 -9.90
C PHE A 181 8.62 -3.88 -8.50
N SER A 182 8.64 -2.90 -7.59
CA SER A 182 9.24 -3.07 -6.27
C SER A 182 8.61 -4.18 -5.40
N PRO A 183 7.30 -4.49 -5.45
CA PRO A 183 6.74 -5.61 -4.66
C PRO A 183 7.37 -6.95 -5.06
N MET A 184 7.48 -7.21 -6.36
CA MET A 184 8.06 -8.45 -6.89
C MET A 184 9.54 -8.60 -6.50
N ILE A 185 10.30 -7.50 -6.54
CA ILE A 185 11.71 -7.52 -6.13
C ILE A 185 11.84 -7.76 -4.62
N ALA A 186 11.03 -7.07 -3.81
CA ALA A 186 11.06 -7.20 -2.35
C ALA A 186 10.69 -8.63 -1.90
N ASP A 187 9.70 -9.26 -2.54
CA ASP A 187 9.35 -10.66 -2.28
C ASP A 187 10.50 -11.59 -2.64
N TYR A 188 11.14 -11.36 -3.79
CA TYR A 188 12.28 -12.18 -4.21
C TYR A 188 13.52 -12.02 -3.30
N GLU A 189 13.75 -10.83 -2.74
CA GLU A 189 14.77 -10.59 -1.70
C GLU A 189 14.52 -11.40 -0.43
N ARG A 190 13.26 -11.50 0.02
CA ARG A 190 12.88 -12.28 1.20
C ARG A 190 13.09 -13.77 1.01
N GLU A 191 12.87 -14.27 -0.20
CA GLU A 191 13.05 -15.68 -0.55
C GLU A 191 14.53 -16.06 -0.77
N ASN A 192 15.36 -15.12 -1.24
CA ASN A 192 16.72 -15.40 -1.70
C ASN A 192 17.77 -14.51 -1.02
N PRO A 193 18.43 -15.00 0.05
CA PRO A 193 19.46 -14.23 0.77
C PRO A 193 20.63 -13.76 -0.11
N LEU A 194 21.04 -14.55 -1.10
CA LEU A 194 22.11 -14.15 -2.04
C LEU A 194 21.66 -13.00 -2.96
N PHE A 195 20.40 -13.02 -3.39
CA PHE A 195 19.84 -11.94 -4.20
C PHE A 195 19.74 -10.65 -3.38
N LYS A 196 19.23 -10.75 -2.15
CA LYS A 196 19.21 -9.63 -1.19
C LYS A 196 20.59 -9.00 -1.00
N GLU A 197 21.64 -9.78 -0.79
CA GLU A 197 23.01 -9.23 -0.66
C GLU A 197 23.51 -8.56 -1.95
N SER A 198 23.09 -9.06 -3.13
CA SER A 198 23.39 -8.40 -4.41
C SER A 198 22.66 -7.06 -4.56
N ILE A 199 21.38 -6.98 -4.14
CA ILE A 199 20.61 -5.74 -4.11
C ILE A 199 21.23 -4.78 -3.10
N LYS A 200 21.61 -5.26 -1.91
CA LYS A 200 22.31 -4.47 -0.89
C LYS A 200 23.59 -3.84 -1.40
N LEU A 201 24.43 -4.63 -2.07
CA LEU A 201 25.65 -4.13 -2.70
C LEU A 201 25.35 -3.09 -3.79
N ALA A 202 24.28 -3.32 -4.57
CA ALA A 202 23.84 -2.39 -5.58
C ALA A 202 23.35 -1.08 -4.97
N ILE A 203 22.41 -1.08 -4.02
CA ILE A 203 21.73 0.15 -3.58
C ILE A 203 22.49 0.95 -2.51
N THR A 204 23.39 0.31 -1.74
CA THR A 204 24.10 0.99 -0.63
C THR A 204 24.89 2.23 -1.07
N PRO A 205 25.69 2.21 -2.17
CA PRO A 205 26.37 3.40 -2.65
C PRO A 205 25.42 4.53 -3.04
N MET A 206 24.26 4.20 -3.62
CA MET A 206 23.25 5.17 -3.98
C MET A 206 22.64 5.84 -2.75
N ILE A 207 22.21 5.06 -1.76
CA ILE A 207 21.65 5.59 -0.50
C ILE A 207 22.69 6.49 0.19
N SER A 208 23.96 6.07 0.21
CA SER A 208 25.05 6.86 0.80
C SER A 208 25.30 8.19 0.06
N SER A 209 25.09 8.22 -1.26
CA SER A 209 25.19 9.47 -2.02
C SER A 209 24.00 10.39 -1.78
N LEU A 210 22.80 9.83 -1.63
CA LEU A 210 21.56 10.56 -1.35
C LEU A 210 21.57 11.16 0.06
N SER A 211 22.17 10.49 1.05
CA SER A 211 22.26 11.00 2.42
C SER A 211 23.02 12.32 2.51
N ILE A 212 23.84 12.67 1.51
CA ILE A 212 24.52 13.98 1.44
C ILE A 212 23.48 15.11 1.35
N LEU A 213 22.35 14.88 0.65
CA LEU A 213 21.29 15.87 0.48
C LEU A 213 20.58 16.20 1.81
N ASN A 214 20.61 15.30 2.80
CA ASN A 214 20.07 15.58 4.14
C ASN A 214 20.87 16.66 4.90
N TYR A 215 22.13 16.90 4.52
CA TYR A 215 23.00 17.89 5.16
C TYR A 215 23.10 19.20 4.37
N VAL A 216 22.42 19.30 3.22
CA VAL A 216 22.43 20.49 2.38
C VAL A 216 21.08 21.18 2.50
N ASP A 217 21.11 22.50 2.63
CA ASP A 217 19.90 23.32 2.59
C ASP A 217 19.45 23.43 1.14
N MET A 218 18.19 23.05 0.90
CA MET A 218 17.56 23.01 -0.42
C MET A 218 16.25 23.78 -0.32
N ASP A 219 16.38 25.07 -0.01
CA ASP A 219 15.24 25.93 0.33
C ASP A 219 14.60 26.54 -0.93
N SER A 220 15.20 26.30 -2.11
CA SER A 220 14.72 26.77 -3.40
C SER A 220 14.60 25.67 -4.44
N GLU A 221 13.68 25.85 -5.40
CA GLU A 221 13.47 24.91 -6.51
C GLU A 221 14.74 24.68 -7.34
N ILE A 222 15.52 25.74 -7.58
CA ILE A 222 16.74 25.67 -8.37
C ILE A 222 17.78 24.79 -7.66
N GLU A 223 17.85 24.84 -6.34
CA GLU A 223 18.76 24.02 -5.53
C GLU A 223 18.32 22.55 -5.54
N VAL A 224 17.04 22.25 -5.33
CA VAL A 224 16.52 20.87 -5.41
C VAL A 224 16.81 20.26 -6.78
N ILE A 225 16.55 21.00 -7.86
CA ILE A 225 16.84 20.54 -9.23
C ILE A 225 18.35 20.37 -9.44
N GLY A 226 19.15 21.34 -9.01
CA GLY A 226 20.60 21.35 -9.20
C GLY A 226 21.29 20.20 -8.45
N TYR A 227 21.05 20.10 -7.15
CA TYR A 227 21.62 19.06 -6.31
C TYR A 227 21.05 17.68 -6.68
N GLY A 228 19.75 17.57 -6.91
CA GLY A 228 19.11 16.32 -7.36
C GLY A 228 19.71 15.81 -8.66
N SER A 229 19.82 16.67 -9.68
CA SER A 229 20.43 16.33 -10.97
C SER A 229 21.91 15.93 -10.81
N SER A 230 22.64 16.60 -9.92
CA SER A 230 24.05 16.29 -9.66
C SER A 230 24.24 14.90 -9.04
N ILE A 231 23.37 14.51 -8.09
CA ILE A 231 23.40 13.20 -7.45
C ILE A 231 22.96 12.10 -8.42
N ILE A 232 21.96 12.34 -9.26
CA ILE A 232 21.56 11.40 -10.32
C ILE A 232 22.74 11.17 -11.27
N LEU A 233 23.41 12.23 -11.72
CA LEU A 233 24.58 12.13 -12.60
C LEU A 233 25.74 11.39 -11.93
N LEU A 234 25.98 11.65 -10.64
CA LEU A 234 27.01 10.97 -9.85
C LEU A 234 26.73 9.46 -9.75
N ASN A 235 25.48 9.08 -9.45
CA ASN A 235 25.07 7.67 -9.37
C ASN A 235 25.21 6.98 -10.72
N LEU A 236 24.67 7.57 -11.80
CA LEU A 236 24.84 7.05 -13.15
C LEU A 236 26.32 6.89 -13.49
N GLY A 237 27.13 7.91 -13.23
CA GLY A 237 28.57 7.86 -13.41
C GLY A 237 29.20 6.67 -12.68
N MET A 238 28.83 6.44 -11.42
CA MET A 238 29.35 5.32 -10.63
C MET A 238 28.96 3.95 -11.21
N TYR A 239 27.67 3.74 -11.53
CA TYR A 239 27.17 2.45 -12.03
C TYR A 239 27.64 2.11 -13.44
N PHE A 240 27.99 3.11 -14.27
CA PHE A 240 28.53 2.86 -15.61
C PHE A 240 30.07 2.86 -15.64
N ALA A 241 30.70 3.83 -14.98
CA ALA A 241 32.15 3.99 -15.05
C ALA A 241 32.90 2.89 -14.30
N VAL A 242 32.43 2.46 -13.12
CA VAL A 242 33.11 1.42 -12.34
C VAL A 242 33.11 0.08 -13.11
N PRO A 243 31.97 -0.44 -13.59
CA PRO A 243 31.98 -1.65 -14.42
C PRO A 243 32.77 -1.50 -15.72
N ALA A 244 32.71 -0.33 -16.39
CA ALA A 244 33.47 -0.10 -17.61
C ALA A 244 34.99 -0.11 -17.37
N LEU A 245 35.47 0.48 -16.27
CA LEU A 245 36.88 0.45 -15.89
C LEU A 245 37.34 -0.97 -15.55
N ILE A 246 36.50 -1.75 -14.83
CA ILE A 246 36.75 -3.17 -14.55
C ILE A 246 36.85 -3.95 -15.86
N ALA A 247 35.87 -3.81 -16.76
CA ALA A 247 35.84 -4.49 -18.05
C ALA A 247 37.07 -4.14 -18.91
N MET A 248 37.43 -2.85 -19.00
CA MET A 248 38.62 -2.42 -19.72
C MET A 248 39.91 -2.98 -19.11
N ARG A 249 40.00 -3.07 -17.78
CA ARG A 249 41.18 -3.64 -17.12
C ARG A 249 41.27 -5.15 -17.36
N VAL A 250 40.15 -5.86 -17.36
CA VAL A 250 40.09 -7.30 -17.69
C VAL A 250 40.44 -7.54 -19.16
N TYR A 251 39.97 -6.70 -20.08
CA TYR A 251 40.21 -6.86 -21.53
C TYR A 251 41.60 -6.36 -21.99
N ARG A 252 42.31 -5.58 -21.16
CA ARG A 252 43.68 -5.11 -21.43
C ARG A 252 44.78 -6.06 -20.90
N PHE A 253 44.42 -7.16 -20.25
CA PHE A 253 45.31 -8.28 -19.95
C PHE A 253 45.11 -9.41 -20.96
#